data_AF-Q063G5-F1
#
_entry.id   AF-Q063G5-F1
#
_cell.length_a   1.000
_cell.length_b   1.000
_cell.length_c   1.000
_cell.angle_alpha   90.00
_cell.angle_beta   90.00
_cell.angle_gamma   90.00
#
_symmetry.space_group_name_H-M   'P 1'
#
loop_
_entity.id
_entity.type
_entity.pdbx_description
1 polymer ?
#
loop_
_entity_poly.entity_id
_entity_poly.type
_entity_poly.pdbx_seq_one_letter_code
_entity_poly.pdbx_strand_id
1 'polypeptide(L)'
;MFLPLSREVATKDPFLALTSALGLQEPAGNGWLKGEPSKKNIQPGAKGIWMSRVCYQLMESLGFDPDVLNRKGKVIRDLAIERGWDQDKFDGFDQPLLDRVSGFYASSNDAFARQHWGVSWNALFPAKPASPLIYPGPESELEKREMRRLMVRVLRELHFPWTLRKRFFKDYDAMVA
;
A
#
# COMPACT_ATOMS: atom_id res chain seq x y z
N MET A 1 9.60 9.02 27.51
CA MET A 1 9.41 7.80 26.69
C MET A 1 8.45 8.16 25.56
N PHE A 2 8.87 7.98 24.31
CA PHE A 2 8.08 8.37 23.14
C PHE A 2 7.47 7.13 22.48
N LEU A 3 6.17 6.94 22.64
CA LEU A 3 5.40 5.93 21.91
C LEU A 3 4.11 6.58 21.42
N PRO A 4 4.14 7.19 20.24
CA PRO A 4 2.97 7.86 19.69
C PRO A 4 1.88 6.83 19.41
N LEU A 5 0.62 7.29 19.31
CA LEU A 5 -0.56 6.56 18.82
C LEU A 5 -1.42 5.82 19.87
N SER A 6 -1.05 5.81 21.16
CA SER A 6 -1.98 5.33 22.20
C SER A 6 -3.02 6.40 22.55
N ARG A 7 -4.27 5.98 22.77
CA ARG A 7 -5.35 6.87 23.26
C ARG A 7 -5.09 7.39 24.68
N GLU A 8 -4.18 6.74 25.40
CA GLU A 8 -3.78 7.09 26.77
C GLU A 8 -2.73 8.21 26.80
N VAL A 9 -2.20 8.64 25.65
CA VAL A 9 -1.22 9.73 25.57
C VAL A 9 -1.95 11.05 25.36
N ALA A 10 -1.71 12.02 26.24
CA ALA A 10 -2.32 13.36 26.18
C ALA A 10 -2.02 14.07 24.85
N THR A 11 -0.80 13.92 24.33
CA THR A 11 -0.38 14.46 23.04
C THR A 11 -0.56 13.41 21.94
N LYS A 12 -1.60 13.58 21.13
CA LYS A 12 -1.91 12.66 20.01
C LYS A 12 -1.08 12.92 18.76
N ASP A 13 -0.46 14.09 18.65
CA ASP A 13 0.46 14.41 17.56
C ASP A 13 1.83 13.75 17.83
N PRO A 14 2.29 12.82 16.98
CA PRO A 14 3.56 12.13 17.19
C PRO A 14 4.77 13.05 17.21
N PHE A 15 4.75 14.14 16.43
CA PHE A 15 5.86 15.08 16.41
C PHE A 15 5.93 15.85 17.73
N LEU A 16 4.81 16.38 18.21
CA LEU A 16 4.75 17.10 19.50
C LEU A 16 5.03 16.19 20.69
N ALA A 17 4.58 14.93 20.65
CA ALA A 17 4.88 13.96 21.70
C ALA A 17 6.39 13.63 21.74
N LEU A 18 7.07 13.60 20.58
CA LEU A 18 8.51 13.38 20.51
C LEU A 18 9.29 14.58 21.05
N THR A 19 8.97 15.79 20.59
CA THR A 19 9.67 17.01 21.03
C THR A 19 9.55 17.20 22.54
N SER A 20 8.35 17.01 23.09
CA SER A 20 8.12 17.04 24.54
C SER A 20 8.94 15.97 25.28
N ALA A 21 8.97 14.72 24.78
CA ALA A 21 9.75 13.65 25.41
C ALA A 21 11.27 13.90 25.39
N LEU A 22 11.75 14.70 24.45
CA LEU A 22 13.14 15.15 24.35
C LEU A 22 13.43 16.42 25.16
N GLY A 23 12.43 16.98 25.86
CA GLY A 23 12.57 18.25 26.59
C GLY A 23 12.72 19.46 25.67
N LEU A 24 12.39 19.32 24.38
CA LEU A 24 12.44 20.41 23.41
C LEU A 24 11.23 21.31 23.60
N GLN A 25 11.47 22.60 23.77
CA GLN A 25 10.44 23.60 23.80
C GLN A 25 10.15 24.10 22.39
N GLU A 26 8.92 24.57 22.18
CA GLU A 26 8.56 25.23 20.94
C GLU A 26 9.44 26.48 20.74
N PRO A 27 10.08 26.64 19.57
CA PRO A 27 10.92 27.80 19.30
C PRO A 27 10.15 29.11 19.45
N ALA A 28 10.76 30.12 20.07
CA ALA A 28 10.19 31.45 20.15
C ALA A 28 9.98 32.05 18.74
N GLY A 29 8.86 32.75 18.53
CA GLY A 29 8.50 33.35 17.25
C GLY A 29 7.53 32.47 16.45
N ASN A 30 8.00 31.91 15.33
CA ASN A 30 7.13 31.21 14.37
C ASN A 30 6.74 29.77 14.78
N GLY A 31 7.15 29.33 15.97
CA GLY A 31 6.88 27.97 16.46
C GLY A 31 7.47 26.88 15.57
N TRP A 32 6.84 25.71 15.60
CA TRP A 32 7.20 24.60 14.71
C TRP A 32 6.73 24.87 13.28
N LEU A 33 7.68 24.91 12.33
CA LEU A 33 7.35 25.10 10.92
C LEU A 33 6.66 23.86 10.35
N LYS A 34 5.61 24.09 9.55
CA LYS A 34 4.93 23.01 8.83
C LYS A 34 5.91 22.36 7.86
N GLY A 35 6.06 21.04 7.97
CA GLY A 35 6.83 20.27 6.99
C GLY A 35 6.15 20.27 5.63
N GLU A 36 6.87 20.65 4.58
CA GLU A 36 6.41 20.46 3.21
C GLU A 36 6.38 18.96 2.88
N PRO A 37 5.25 18.38 2.44
CA PRO A 37 5.18 16.98 2.06
C PRO A 37 5.99 16.74 0.78
N SER A 38 7.31 16.58 0.90
CA SER A 38 8.20 16.40 -0.25
C SER A 38 7.97 15.06 -0.95
N LYS A 39 7.47 14.05 -0.22
CA LYS A 39 7.12 12.72 -0.73
C LYS A 39 5.94 12.16 0.07
N LYS A 40 4.72 12.34 -0.43
CA LYS A 40 3.59 11.54 0.04
C LYS A 40 3.90 10.07 -0.27
N ASN A 41 3.80 9.17 0.71
CA ASN A 41 3.90 7.72 0.49
C ASN A 41 2.61 7.23 -0.18
N ILE A 42 2.43 7.64 -1.44
CA ILE A 42 1.22 7.36 -2.20
C ILE A 42 1.29 5.91 -2.66
N GLN A 43 0.30 5.13 -2.23
CA GLN A 43 0.08 3.77 -2.71
C GLN A 43 -0.71 3.79 -4.02
N PRO A 44 -0.53 2.81 -4.91
CA PRO A 44 -1.22 2.75 -6.21
C PRO A 44 -2.70 2.33 -6.11
N GLY A 45 -3.20 2.05 -4.91
CA GLY A 45 -4.57 1.62 -4.65
C GLY A 45 -4.91 0.24 -5.22
N ALA A 46 -6.15 -0.21 -4.99
CA ALA A 46 -6.57 -1.58 -5.31
C ALA A 46 -6.42 -1.93 -6.80
N LYS A 47 -6.82 -1.03 -7.72
CA LYS A 47 -6.67 -1.23 -9.18
C LYS A 47 -5.22 -1.25 -9.64
N GLY A 48 -4.37 -0.37 -9.08
CA GLY A 48 -2.95 -0.33 -9.42
C GLY A 48 -2.19 -1.56 -8.89
N ILE A 49 -2.54 -2.06 -7.70
CA ILE A 49 -2.01 -3.33 -7.17
C ILE A 49 -2.44 -4.50 -8.05
N TRP A 50 -3.72 -4.58 -8.43
CA TRP A 50 -4.21 -5.61 -9.36
C TRP A 50 -3.44 -5.58 -10.68
N MET A 51 -3.26 -4.40 -11.28
CA MET A 51 -2.54 -4.25 -12.55
C MET A 51 -1.08 -4.70 -12.42
N SER A 52 -0.42 -4.36 -11.32
CA SER A 52 0.95 -4.79 -11.02
C SER A 52 1.04 -6.32 -10.91
N ARG A 53 0.10 -6.94 -10.19
CA ARG A 53 0.02 -8.40 -10.04
C ARG A 53 -0.16 -9.10 -11.38
N VAL A 54 -1.14 -8.67 -12.17
CA VAL A 54 -1.43 -9.26 -13.50
C VAL A 54 -0.23 -9.11 -14.43
N CYS A 55 0.38 -7.92 -14.46
CA CYS A 55 1.56 -7.66 -15.27
C CYS A 55 2.72 -8.61 -14.91
N TYR A 56 3.00 -8.76 -13.61
CA TYR A 56 4.03 -9.66 -13.10
C TYR A 56 3.77 -11.13 -13.47
N GLN A 57 2.57 -11.64 -13.16
CA GLN A 57 2.18 -13.03 -13.44
C GLN A 57 2.27 -13.36 -14.93
N LEU A 58 1.81 -12.44 -15.79
CA LEU A 58 1.89 -12.64 -17.23
C LEU A 58 3.33 -12.64 -17.73
N MET A 59 4.20 -11.75 -17.24
CA MET A 59 5.62 -11.74 -17.59
C MET A 59 6.31 -13.05 -17.17
N GLU A 60 6.08 -13.53 -15.95
CA GLU A 60 6.63 -14.81 -15.48
C GLU A 60 6.15 -15.98 -16.33
N SER A 61 4.86 -16.02 -16.69
CA SER A 61 4.29 -17.09 -17.53
C SER A 61 4.90 -17.13 -18.95
N LEU A 62 5.47 -16.01 -19.40
CA LEU A 62 6.18 -15.89 -20.67
C LEU A 62 7.66 -16.24 -20.57
N GLY A 63 8.15 -16.59 -19.37
CA GLY A 63 9.57 -16.82 -19.10
C GLY A 63 10.40 -15.53 -19.09
N PHE A 64 9.75 -14.37 -18.92
CA PHE A 64 10.42 -13.09 -18.81
C PHE A 64 10.59 -12.72 -17.33
N ASP A 65 11.82 -12.49 -16.90
CA ASP A 65 12.14 -12.02 -15.54
C ASP A 65 11.70 -10.55 -15.36
N PRO A 66 10.67 -10.25 -14.55
CA PRO A 66 10.21 -8.87 -14.35
C PRO A 66 11.23 -8.01 -13.59
N ASP A 67 12.21 -8.60 -12.91
CA ASP A 67 13.17 -7.85 -12.09
C ASP A 67 14.18 -7.05 -12.90
N VAL A 68 14.43 -7.43 -14.16
CA VAL A 68 15.26 -6.68 -15.10
C VAL A 68 14.61 -5.34 -15.54
N LEU A 69 13.33 -5.14 -15.25
CA LEU A 69 12.61 -3.92 -15.64
C LEU A 69 12.95 -2.75 -14.72
N ASN A 70 13.47 -1.69 -15.31
CA ASN A 70 13.68 -0.42 -14.63
C ASN A 70 12.35 0.26 -14.30
N ARG A 71 12.28 0.92 -13.14
CA ARG A 71 11.13 1.73 -12.71
C ARG A 71 9.79 0.97 -12.63
N LYS A 72 9.79 -0.36 -12.51
CA LYS A 72 8.57 -1.19 -12.47
C LYS A 72 7.53 -0.73 -11.45
N GLY A 73 7.95 -0.41 -10.23
CA GLY A 73 7.05 0.12 -9.20
C GLY A 73 6.60 1.57 -9.44
N LYS A 74 7.34 2.37 -10.20
CA LYS A 74 7.02 3.77 -10.47
C LYS A 74 5.98 3.93 -11.59
N VAL A 75 6.10 3.17 -12.68
CA VAL A 75 5.21 3.30 -13.85
C VAL A 75 3.73 3.12 -13.49
N ILE A 76 3.41 2.01 -12.81
CA ILE A 76 2.01 1.71 -12.44
C ILE A 76 1.53 2.65 -11.33
N ARG A 77 2.40 3.05 -10.40
CA ARG A 77 2.04 4.02 -9.36
C ARG A 77 1.73 5.39 -9.94
N ASP A 78 2.56 5.89 -10.85
CA ASP A 78 2.35 7.20 -11.47
C ASP A 78 1.05 7.19 -12.30
N LEU A 79 0.76 6.08 -13.01
CA LEU A 79 -0.52 5.87 -13.67
C LEU A 79 -1.69 5.86 -12.68
N ALA A 80 -1.57 5.14 -11.56
CA ALA A 80 -2.62 5.08 -10.55
C ALA A 80 -2.95 6.46 -9.98
N ILE A 81 -1.93 7.29 -9.74
CA ILE A 81 -2.09 8.69 -9.29
C ILE A 81 -2.81 9.52 -10.36
N GLU A 82 -2.39 9.41 -11.63
CA GLU A 82 -3.04 10.12 -12.74
C GLU A 82 -4.53 9.76 -12.86
N ARG A 83 -4.89 8.51 -12.54
CA ARG A 83 -6.27 8.01 -12.57
C ARG A 83 -7.04 8.20 -11.26
N GLY A 84 -6.42 8.75 -10.22
CA GLY A 84 -7.02 8.90 -8.90
C GLY A 84 -7.26 7.58 -8.15
N TRP A 85 -6.68 6.47 -8.61
CA TRP A 85 -6.83 5.16 -7.97
C TRP A 85 -6.15 5.09 -6.61
N ASP A 86 -5.21 6.00 -6.33
CA ASP A 86 -4.53 6.12 -5.04
C ASP A 86 -5.48 6.49 -3.88
N GLN A 87 -6.67 7.00 -4.19
CA GLN A 87 -7.72 7.28 -3.21
C GLN A 87 -8.39 5.98 -2.71
N ASP A 88 -8.43 4.94 -3.54
CA ASP A 88 -9.01 3.64 -3.22
C ASP A 88 -7.93 2.70 -2.65
N LYS A 89 -7.71 2.80 -1.33
CA LYS A 89 -6.66 2.05 -0.64
C LYS A 89 -6.78 0.55 -0.89
N PHE A 90 -5.63 -0.11 -1.04
CA PHE A 90 -5.56 -1.56 -1.06
C PHE A 90 -5.48 -2.09 0.38
N ASP A 91 -6.29 -3.09 0.68
CA ASP A 91 -6.15 -3.93 1.88
C ASP A 91 -6.28 -5.40 1.46
N GLY A 92 -5.17 -6.14 1.59
CA GLY A 92 -5.06 -7.53 1.19
C GLY A 92 -5.26 -8.53 2.33
N PHE A 93 -5.58 -8.07 3.55
CA PHE A 93 -5.86 -8.97 4.65
C PHE A 93 -7.24 -9.62 4.46
N ASP A 94 -7.24 -10.92 4.17
CA ASP A 94 -8.37 -11.77 4.49
C ASP A 94 -8.35 -12.16 5.98
N GLN A 95 -9.44 -12.76 6.48
CA GLN A 95 -9.53 -13.12 7.88
C GLN A 95 -8.44 -14.13 8.31
N PRO A 96 -8.15 -15.20 7.55
CA PRO A 96 -7.08 -16.13 7.90
C PRO A 96 -5.69 -15.48 8.01
N LEU A 97 -5.33 -14.60 7.07
CA LEU A 97 -4.06 -13.88 7.09
C LEU A 97 -4.00 -12.90 8.26
N LEU A 98 -5.09 -12.19 8.52
CA LEU A 98 -5.20 -11.28 9.66
C LEU A 98 -4.99 -12.03 10.98
N ASP A 99 -5.71 -13.13 11.19
CA ASP A 99 -5.61 -13.94 12.40
C ASP A 99 -4.19 -14.50 12.59
N ARG A 100 -3.56 -14.96 11.51
CA ARG A 100 -2.18 -15.46 11.55
C ARG A 100 -1.20 -14.37 11.97
N VAL A 101 -1.29 -13.19 11.36
CA VAL A 101 -0.36 -12.07 11.64
C VAL A 101 -0.61 -11.50 13.03
N SER A 102 -1.87 -11.27 13.39
CA SER A 102 -2.25 -10.79 14.73
C SER A 102 -1.85 -11.79 15.82
N GLY A 103 -2.08 -13.09 15.60
CA GLY A 103 -1.69 -14.14 16.53
C GLY A 103 -0.17 -14.23 16.72
N PHE A 104 0.62 -14.11 15.64
CA PHE A 104 2.07 -14.13 15.70
C PHE A 104 2.64 -13.04 16.62
N TYR A 105 2.10 -11.82 16.56
CA TYR A 105 2.57 -10.69 17.36
C TYR A 105 1.82 -10.51 18.70
N ALA A 106 0.81 -11.34 19.00
CA ALA A 106 -0.08 -11.10 20.14
C ALA A 106 0.66 -10.99 21.48
N SER A 107 1.58 -11.92 21.76
CA SER A 107 2.33 -11.95 23.02
C SER A 107 3.31 -10.79 23.15
N SER A 108 4.07 -10.49 22.09
CA SER A 108 5.03 -9.38 22.08
C SER A 108 4.32 -8.04 22.20
N ASN A 109 3.20 -7.87 21.49
CA ASN A 109 2.40 -6.65 21.52
C ASN A 109 1.79 -6.43 22.91
N ASP A 110 1.27 -7.48 23.55
CA ASP A 110 0.70 -7.35 24.90
C ASP A 110 1.76 -7.07 25.96
N ALA A 111 2.93 -7.73 25.89
CA ALA A 111 4.06 -7.44 26.77
C ALA A 111 4.52 -5.98 26.63
N PHE A 112 4.65 -5.51 25.38
CA PHE A 112 4.99 -4.13 25.06
C PHE A 112 3.93 -3.14 25.57
N ALA A 113 2.64 -3.44 25.37
CA ALA A 113 1.54 -2.60 25.83
C ALA A 113 1.56 -2.43 27.36
N ARG A 114 1.70 -3.54 28.09
CA ARG A 114 1.74 -3.52 29.56
C ARG A 114 2.96 -2.79 30.09
N GLN A 115 4.13 -3.03 29.48
CA GLN A 115 5.38 -2.41 29.93
C GLN A 115 5.34 -0.88 29.81
N HIS A 116 4.74 -0.36 28.74
CA HIS A 116 4.84 1.06 28.42
C HIS A 116 3.59 1.89 28.71
N TRP A 117 2.42 1.25 28.78
CA TRP A 117 1.15 1.93 29.05
C TRP A 117 0.35 1.31 30.19
N GLY A 118 0.81 0.21 30.81
CA GLY A 118 0.09 -0.45 31.91
C GLY A 118 -1.23 -1.10 31.51
N VAL A 119 -1.52 -1.23 30.22
CA VAL A 119 -2.77 -1.78 29.67
C VAL A 119 -2.49 -2.88 28.65
N SER A 120 -3.49 -3.71 28.35
CA SER A 120 -3.37 -4.74 27.30
C SER A 120 -3.33 -4.12 25.89
N TRP A 121 -2.76 -4.84 24.93
CA TRP A 121 -2.74 -4.40 23.53
C TRP A 121 -4.15 -4.22 22.96
N ASN A 122 -5.07 -5.14 23.26
CA ASN A 122 -6.44 -5.10 22.75
C ASN A 122 -7.27 -3.92 23.31
N ALA A 123 -6.89 -3.38 24.47
CA ALA A 123 -7.51 -2.15 24.99
C ALA A 123 -7.11 -0.92 24.16
N LEU A 124 -5.85 -0.86 23.71
CA LEU A 124 -5.34 0.23 22.86
C LEU A 124 -5.80 0.08 21.41
N PHE A 125 -5.72 -1.14 20.89
CA PHE A 125 -6.03 -1.50 19.51
C PHE A 125 -7.00 -2.68 19.47
N PRO A 126 -8.30 -2.42 19.64
CA PRO A 126 -9.31 -3.48 19.60
C PRO A 126 -9.24 -4.25 18.28
N ALA A 127 -9.31 -5.57 18.37
CA ALA A 127 -9.42 -6.43 17.20
C ALA A 127 -10.59 -6.00 16.31
N LYS A 128 -10.33 -5.90 15.01
CA LYS A 128 -11.33 -5.62 13.98
C LYS A 128 -11.34 -6.78 13.00
N PRO A 129 -12.51 -7.16 12.48
CA PRO A 129 -12.56 -8.15 11.41
C PRO A 129 -11.83 -7.62 10.17
N ALA A 130 -11.33 -8.55 9.36
CA ALA A 130 -10.77 -8.22 8.06
C ALA A 130 -11.84 -7.55 7.18
N SER A 131 -11.45 -6.48 6.48
CA SER A 131 -12.31 -5.76 5.54
C SER A 131 -11.50 -5.51 4.26
N PRO A 132 -11.23 -6.57 3.47
CA PRO A 132 -10.36 -6.48 2.31
C PRO A 132 -10.89 -5.44 1.32
N LEU A 133 -9.97 -4.62 0.81
CA LEU A 133 -10.21 -3.63 -0.24
C LEU A 133 -9.40 -4.05 -1.45
N ILE A 134 -9.96 -5.01 -2.19
CA ILE A 134 -9.33 -5.66 -3.33
C ILE A 134 -10.18 -5.40 -4.56
N TYR A 135 -9.53 -5.04 -5.66
CA TYR A 135 -10.17 -5.00 -6.97
C TYR A 135 -10.07 -6.40 -7.61
N PRO A 136 -11.18 -7.08 -7.88
CA PRO A 136 -11.16 -8.46 -8.40
C PRO A 136 -10.68 -8.50 -9.86
N GLY A 137 -10.94 -7.45 -10.62
CA GLY A 137 -10.67 -7.35 -12.05
C GLY A 137 -11.78 -6.56 -12.74
N PRO A 138 -11.62 -6.27 -14.05
CA PRO A 138 -12.63 -5.56 -14.82
C PRO A 138 -13.86 -6.43 -15.05
N GLU A 139 -15.05 -5.91 -14.74
CA GLU A 139 -16.31 -6.68 -14.84
C GLU A 139 -17.03 -6.43 -16.17
N SER A 140 -16.96 -5.20 -16.69
CA SER A 140 -17.62 -4.83 -17.94
C SER A 140 -16.67 -4.85 -19.13
N GLU A 141 -17.19 -5.11 -20.34
CA GLU A 141 -16.41 -5.01 -21.58
C GLU A 141 -15.80 -3.62 -21.81
N LEU A 142 -16.45 -2.56 -21.29
CA LEU A 142 -15.89 -1.22 -21.32
C LEU A 142 -14.64 -1.13 -20.44
N GLU A 143 -14.73 -1.61 -19.20
CA GLU A 143 -13.63 -1.61 -18.25
C GLU A 143 -12.48 -2.53 -18.70
N LYS A 144 -12.79 -3.71 -19.24
CA LYS A 144 -11.79 -4.62 -19.83
C LYS A 144 -10.99 -3.91 -20.93
N ARG A 145 -11.66 -3.22 -21.86
CA ARG A 145 -11.00 -2.42 -22.90
C ARG A 145 -10.16 -1.29 -22.33
N GLU A 146 -10.63 -0.61 -21.29
CA GLU A 146 -9.87 0.45 -20.63
C GLU A 146 -8.60 -0.11 -19.96
N MET A 147 -8.74 -1.13 -19.12
CA MET A 147 -7.63 -1.76 -18.40
C MET A 147 -6.60 -2.32 -19.37
N ARG A 148 -7.05 -2.90 -20.49
CA ARG A 148 -6.17 -3.36 -21.57
C ARG A 148 -5.38 -2.22 -22.21
N ARG A 149 -6.03 -1.08 -22.52
CA ARG A 149 -5.35 0.11 -23.07
C ARG A 149 -4.31 0.67 -22.10
N LEU A 150 -4.63 0.68 -20.81
CA LEU A 150 -3.70 1.10 -19.77
C LEU A 150 -2.50 0.14 -19.66
N MET A 151 -2.74 -1.16 -19.74
CA MET A 151 -1.66 -2.16 -19.76
C MET A 151 -0.73 -1.97 -20.97
N VAL A 152 -1.25 -1.61 -22.16
CA VAL A 152 -0.41 -1.25 -23.32
C VAL A 152 0.51 -0.08 -22.99
N ARG A 153 -0.02 0.98 -22.34
CA ARG A 153 0.78 2.13 -21.91
C ARG A 153 1.87 1.72 -20.93
N VAL A 154 1.54 0.92 -19.92
CA VAL A 154 2.48 0.40 -18.92
C VAL A 154 3.60 -0.39 -19.59
N LEU A 155 3.29 -1.37 -20.43
CA LEU A 155 4.30 -2.18 -21.13
C LEU A 155 5.21 -1.35 -22.04
N ARG A 156 4.69 -0.27 -22.63
CA ARG A 156 5.49 0.67 -23.42
C ARG A 156 6.47 1.44 -22.54
N GLU A 157 6.02 1.99 -21.41
CA GLU A 157 6.87 2.74 -20.47
C GLU A 157 7.91 1.85 -19.79
N LEU A 158 7.59 0.58 -19.57
CA LEU A 158 8.52 -0.44 -19.08
C LEU A 158 9.50 -0.95 -20.15
N HIS A 159 9.38 -0.50 -21.41
CA HIS A 159 10.17 -1.00 -22.53
C HIS A 159 10.08 -2.53 -22.69
N PHE A 160 8.92 -3.12 -22.36
CA PHE A 160 8.72 -4.56 -22.43
C PHE A 160 8.86 -5.06 -23.88
N PRO A 161 9.58 -6.18 -24.13
CA PRO A 161 9.91 -6.65 -25.48
C PRO A 161 8.70 -6.80 -26.38
N TRP A 162 8.76 -6.19 -27.56
CA TRP A 162 7.65 -6.18 -28.52
C TRP A 162 7.29 -7.60 -29.00
N THR A 163 8.28 -8.49 -29.11
CA THR A 163 8.12 -9.89 -29.51
C THR A 163 7.20 -10.67 -28.57
N LEU A 164 7.19 -10.33 -27.28
CA LEU A 164 6.39 -11.00 -26.26
C LEU A 164 4.97 -10.41 -26.11
N ARG A 165 4.73 -9.18 -26.60
CA ARG A 165 3.46 -8.47 -26.39
C ARG A 165 2.25 -9.20 -26.96
N LYS A 166 2.38 -9.85 -28.12
CA LYS A 166 1.26 -10.59 -28.73
C LYS A 166 0.78 -11.70 -27.81
N ARG A 167 1.71 -12.48 -27.26
CA ARG A 167 1.39 -13.58 -26.34
C ARG A 167 0.90 -13.04 -24.99
N PHE A 168 1.55 -12.00 -24.47
CA PHE A 168 1.09 -11.28 -23.27
C PHE A 168 -0.39 -10.91 -23.36
N PHE A 169 -0.82 -10.26 -24.45
CA PHE A 169 -2.21 -9.82 -24.57
C PHE A 169 -3.19 -10.97 -24.83
N LYS A 170 -2.76 -12.04 -25.51
CA LYS A 170 -3.58 -13.26 -25.62
C LYS A 170 -3.88 -13.83 -24.23
N ASP A 171 -2.86 -13.93 -23.39
CA ASP A 171 -2.98 -14.50 -22.04
C ASP A 171 -3.71 -13.54 -21.08
N TYR A 172 -3.50 -12.22 -21.23
CA TYR A 172 -4.28 -11.19 -20.55
C TYR A 172 -5.77 -11.29 -20.87
N ASP A 173 -6.12 -11.32 -22.16
CA ASP A 173 -7.51 -11.35 -22.61
C ASP A 173 -8.20 -12.64 -22.11
N ALA A 174 -7.49 -13.77 -22.01
CA ALA A 174 -8.00 -15.01 -21.41
C ALA A 174 -8.17 -14.92 -19.88
N MET A 175 -7.31 -14.17 -19.18
CA MET A 175 -7.39 -13.98 -17.72
C MET A 175 -8.56 -13.09 -17.30
N VAL A 176 -8.98 -12.15 -18.16
CA VAL A 176 -10.07 -11.19 -17.87
C VAL A 176 -11.36 -11.50 -18.64
N ALA A 177 -11.43 -12.63 -19.35
CA ALA A 177 -12.63 -13.08 -20.05
C ALA A 177 -13.73 -13.43 -19.06
#